data_AF-A0A3M1R9P8-F1
#
_entry.id   AF-A0A3M1R9P8-F1
#
_cell.length_a   1.000
_cell.length_b   1.000
_cell.length_c   1.000
_cell.angle_alpha   90.00
_cell.angle_beta   90.00
_cell.angle_gamma   90.00
#
_symmetry.space_group_name_H-M   'P 1'
#
loop_
_entity.id
_entity.type
_entity.pdbx_description
1 polymer ?
#
loop_
_entity_poly.entity_id
_entity_poly.type
_entity_poly.pdbx_seq_one_letter_code
_entity_poly.pdbx_strand_id
1 'polypeptide(L)'
;MVADPSPGNLRTQETAASPEAYGMVIARMVHTEWLQLNGLKRGEFINFPPEELDPLYRYVQEQGLSFGIHLPLFQPSWLTEKGLYLALIDHSPERRELFFRLVEENLQWGKRWGADYLLVHLQRVM
;
A
#
# COMPACT_ATOMS: atom_id res chain seq x y z
N MET A 1 1.61 -12.26 -49.27
CA MET A 1 0.75 -12.27 -48.07
C MET A 1 1.55 -11.64 -46.95
N VAL A 2 1.03 -10.54 -46.43
CA VAL A 2 1.71 -9.62 -45.51
C VAL A 2 1.73 -10.26 -44.12
N ALA A 3 2.90 -10.25 -43.47
CA ALA A 3 3.09 -10.71 -42.11
C ALA A 3 2.40 -9.75 -41.13
N ASP A 4 1.70 -10.35 -40.17
CA ASP A 4 1.03 -9.72 -39.04
C ASP A 4 2.06 -9.09 -38.09
N PRO A 5 2.00 -7.79 -37.76
CA PRO A 5 2.90 -7.21 -36.77
C PRO A 5 2.40 -7.60 -35.38
N SER A 6 3.10 -8.54 -34.73
CA SER A 6 2.96 -8.79 -33.30
C SER A 6 3.05 -7.48 -32.52
N PRO A 7 2.25 -7.27 -31.44
CA PRO A 7 2.26 -6.03 -30.68
C PRO A 7 3.66 -5.82 -30.09
N GLY A 8 4.36 -4.85 -30.66
CA GLY A 8 5.71 -4.50 -30.32
C GLY A 8 5.80 -4.08 -28.86
N ASN A 9 6.83 -4.61 -28.19
CA ASN A 9 7.21 -4.28 -26.84
C ASN A 9 7.49 -2.77 -26.75
N LEU A 10 6.56 -2.00 -26.17
CA LEU A 10 6.64 -0.54 -25.99
C LEU A 10 7.60 -0.16 -24.85
N ARG A 11 8.86 -0.58 -24.94
CA ARG A 11 9.94 0.00 -24.13
C ARG A 11 11.11 0.34 -25.04
N THR A 12 11.02 1.52 -25.65
CA THR A 12 12.17 2.26 -26.17
C THR A 12 13.17 2.47 -25.05
N GLN A 13 14.46 2.30 -25.37
CA GLN A 13 15.62 2.35 -24.48
C GLN A 13 15.94 3.77 -23.99
N GLU A 14 15.00 4.46 -23.35
CA GLU A 14 15.24 5.69 -22.61
C GLU A 14 15.07 5.41 -21.12
N THR A 15 16.20 5.43 -20.39
CA THR A 15 16.31 5.51 -18.92
C THR A 15 15.11 4.93 -18.15
N ALA A 16 14.78 3.66 -18.40
CA ALA A 16 13.72 3.02 -17.64
C ALA A 16 14.17 3.02 -16.19
N ALA A 17 13.49 3.80 -15.34
CA ALA A 17 13.74 3.78 -13.91
C ALA A 17 13.81 2.32 -13.47
N SER A 18 14.89 1.94 -12.77
CA SER A 18 15.04 0.59 -12.25
C SER A 18 13.72 0.19 -11.59
N PRO A 19 13.17 -1.02 -11.82
CA PRO A 19 11.98 -1.52 -11.11
C PRO A 19 12.10 -1.45 -9.57
N GLU A 20 13.29 -1.20 -9.05
CA GLU A 20 13.58 -0.94 -7.63
C GLU A 20 13.31 0.51 -7.20
N ALA A 21 13.24 1.45 -8.15
CA ALA A 21 13.09 2.89 -7.90
C ALA A 21 11.64 3.31 -7.62
N TYR A 22 10.66 2.42 -7.84
CA TYR A 22 9.25 2.70 -7.58
C TYR A 22 8.52 1.44 -7.09
N GLY A 23 7.40 1.65 -6.41
CA GLY A 23 6.51 0.59 -5.94
C GLY A 23 5.07 0.86 -6.38
N MET A 24 4.16 0.00 -5.94
CA MET A 24 2.72 0.18 -6.16
C MET A 24 1.97 0.24 -4.83
N VAL A 25 1.00 1.15 -4.76
CA VAL A 25 -0.04 1.10 -3.74
C VAL A 25 -1.05 0.02 -4.14
N ILE A 26 -1.31 -0.91 -3.23
CA ILE A 26 -2.17 -2.08 -3.47
C ILE A 26 -3.22 -2.13 -2.36
N ALA A 27 -4.45 -2.41 -2.75
CA ALA A 27 -5.58 -2.46 -1.83
C ALA A 27 -6.33 -3.79 -1.81
N ARG A 28 -5.96 -4.75 -2.66
CA ARG A 28 -6.64 -6.04 -2.81
C ARG A 28 -5.64 -7.12 -3.14
N MET A 29 -5.87 -8.34 -2.64
CA MET A 29 -5.00 -9.49 -2.91
C MET A 29 -4.87 -9.80 -4.39
N VAL A 30 -5.95 -9.68 -5.16
CA VAL A 30 -5.92 -9.93 -6.61
C VAL A 30 -4.95 -9.00 -7.36
N HIS A 31 -4.58 -7.86 -6.79
CA HIS A 31 -3.65 -6.93 -7.45
C HIS A 31 -2.17 -7.19 -7.12
N THR A 32 -1.85 -8.12 -6.21
CA THR A 32 -0.44 -8.37 -5.84
C THR A 32 0.35 -9.03 -6.96
N GLU A 33 -0.29 -9.81 -7.83
CA GLU A 33 0.36 -10.42 -9.01
C GLU A 33 1.03 -9.40 -9.94
N TRP A 34 0.51 -8.16 -9.99
CA TRP A 34 1.08 -7.09 -10.80
C TRP A 34 2.47 -6.66 -10.34
N LEU A 35 2.83 -6.86 -9.06
CA LEU A 35 4.19 -6.64 -8.60
C LEU A 35 5.16 -7.59 -9.31
N GLN A 36 4.83 -8.88 -9.34
CA GLN A 36 5.68 -9.89 -10.00
C GLN A 36 5.75 -9.69 -11.51
N LEU A 37 4.60 -9.46 -12.15
CA LEU A 37 4.52 -9.26 -13.61
C LEU A 37 5.34 -8.05 -14.09
N ASN A 38 5.53 -7.06 -13.23
CA ASN A 38 6.32 -5.86 -13.54
C ASN A 38 7.74 -5.89 -12.93
N GLY A 39 8.14 -6.99 -12.30
CA GLY A 39 9.45 -7.12 -11.66
C GLY A 39 9.66 -6.17 -10.47
N LEU A 40 8.58 -5.68 -9.86
CA LEU A 40 8.64 -4.77 -8.72
C LEU A 40 8.98 -5.52 -7.44
N LYS A 41 9.80 -4.86 -6.61
CA LYS A 41 10.24 -5.38 -5.30
C LYS A 41 9.66 -4.61 -4.12
N ARG A 42 8.84 -3.58 -4.40
CA ARG A 42 8.26 -2.70 -3.38
C ARG A 42 6.76 -2.53 -3.53
N GLY A 43 6.05 -2.59 -2.41
CA GLY A 43 4.61 -2.29 -2.33
C GLY A 43 4.25 -1.42 -1.13
N GLU A 44 3.13 -0.71 -1.23
CA GLU A 44 2.44 -0.08 -0.11
C GLU A 44 1.04 -0.68 0.01
N PHE A 45 0.64 -1.10 1.21
CA PHE A 45 -0.66 -1.76 1.40
C PHE A 45 -1.65 -0.87 2.13
N ILE A 46 -2.86 -0.73 1.57
CA ILE A 46 -3.90 0.19 2.05
C ILE A 46 -5.30 -0.44 1.97
N ASN A 47 -6.17 -0.18 2.94
CA ASN A 47 -7.60 -0.48 2.90
C ASN A 47 -7.96 -1.92 2.48
N PHE A 48 -7.14 -2.90 2.88
CA PHE A 48 -7.43 -4.31 2.68
C PHE A 48 -8.64 -4.74 3.53
N PRO A 49 -9.47 -5.66 3.02
CA PRO A 49 -10.43 -6.38 3.86
C PRO A 49 -9.69 -7.15 4.97
N PRO A 50 -10.17 -7.17 6.22
CA PRO A 50 -9.51 -7.89 7.33
C PRO A 50 -9.22 -9.37 7.04
N GLU A 51 -10.12 -10.04 6.30
CA GLU A 51 -9.99 -11.43 5.88
C GLU A 51 -8.83 -11.67 4.89
N GLU A 52 -8.36 -10.62 4.22
CA GLU A 52 -7.23 -10.69 3.28
C GLU A 52 -5.87 -10.45 3.94
N LEU A 53 -5.81 -10.03 5.22
CA LEU A 53 -4.56 -9.64 5.87
C LEU A 53 -3.60 -10.83 6.09
N ASP A 54 -4.10 -11.99 6.53
CA ASP A 54 -3.27 -13.18 6.71
C ASP A 54 -2.72 -13.72 5.37
N PRO A 55 -3.53 -13.85 4.30
CA PRO A 55 -3.03 -14.14 2.96
C PRO A 55 -1.99 -13.13 2.46
N LEU A 56 -2.22 -11.83 2.67
CA LEU A 56 -1.30 -10.76 2.28
C LEU A 56 0.05 -10.92 2.98
N TYR A 57 0.03 -11.17 4.29
CA TYR A 57 1.25 -11.36 5.06
C TYR A 57 2.09 -12.52 4.54
N ARG A 58 1.46 -13.67 4.24
CA ARG A 58 2.16 -14.83 3.67
C ARG A 58 2.79 -14.49 2.32
N TYR A 59 2.04 -13.82 1.45
CA TYR A 59 2.54 -13.38 0.15
C TYR A 59 3.78 -12.48 0.31
N VAL A 60 3.75 -11.49 1.20
CA VAL A 60 4.89 -10.59 1.43
C VAL A 60 6.14 -11.35 1.86
N GLN A 61 5.99 -12.32 2.77
CA GLN A 61 7.11 -13.14 3.25
C GLN A 61 7.66 -14.06 2.15
N GLU A 62 6.80 -14.72 1.39
CA GLU A 62 7.20 -15.62 0.30
C GLU A 62 7.93 -14.89 -0.83
N GLN A 63 7.54 -13.64 -1.11
CA GLN A 63 8.12 -12.85 -2.20
C GLN A 63 9.34 -12.03 -1.79
N GLY A 64 9.64 -11.93 -0.49
CA GLY A 64 10.74 -11.10 0.01
C GLY A 64 10.60 -9.63 -0.38
N LEU A 65 9.37 -9.11 -0.35
CA LEU A 65 9.08 -7.72 -0.74
C LEU A 65 9.49 -6.74 0.36
N SER A 66 10.14 -5.64 -0.02
CA SER A 66 10.16 -4.43 0.81
C SER A 66 8.78 -3.79 0.76
N PHE A 67 8.25 -3.35 1.91
CA PHE A 67 6.89 -2.81 1.90
C PHE A 67 6.65 -1.79 3.01
N GLY A 68 5.77 -0.85 2.70
CA GLY A 68 5.19 0.07 3.68
C GLY A 68 3.72 -0.27 3.95
N ILE A 69 3.23 0.17 5.10
CA ILE A 69 1.79 0.29 5.31
C ILE A 69 1.39 1.70 4.91
N HIS A 70 0.37 1.81 4.07
CA HIS A 70 -0.25 3.09 3.75
C HIS A 70 -1.52 3.21 4.58
N LEU A 71 -1.53 4.19 5.49
CA LEU A 71 -2.52 4.28 6.54
C LEU A 71 -3.92 4.62 5.97
N PRO A 72 -4.96 3.82 6.25
CA PRO A 72 -4.94 2.62 7.07
C PRO A 72 -4.72 1.35 6.26
N LEU A 73 -4.05 0.34 6.84
CA LEU A 73 -3.91 -1.00 6.27
C LEU A 73 -5.28 -1.64 6.03
N PHE A 74 -6.22 -1.45 6.96
CA PHE A 74 -7.62 -1.86 6.89
C PHE A 74 -8.48 -0.86 7.66
N GLN A 75 -9.77 -0.74 7.33
CA GLN A 75 -10.69 0.11 8.08
C GLN A 75 -11.10 -0.59 9.39
N PRO A 76 -10.75 -0.07 10.58
CA PRO A 76 -11.14 -0.69 11.83
C PRO A 76 -12.63 -0.45 12.14
N SER A 77 -13.26 -1.42 12.80
CA SER A 77 -14.70 -1.38 13.12
C SER A 77 -15.10 -0.29 14.11
N TRP A 78 -14.16 0.20 14.92
CA TRP A 78 -14.40 1.28 15.88
C TRP A 78 -14.41 2.67 15.24
N LEU A 79 -13.90 2.81 14.01
CA LEU A 79 -13.81 4.10 13.33
C LEU A 79 -14.98 4.25 12.36
N THR A 80 -15.86 5.20 12.66
CA THR A 80 -17.08 5.47 11.88
C THR A 80 -16.80 6.25 10.59
N GLU A 81 -15.79 7.11 10.59
CA GLU A 81 -15.35 7.84 9.41
C GLU A 81 -14.29 7.07 8.60
N LYS A 82 -14.02 7.52 7.38
CA LYS A 82 -12.94 6.92 6.58
C LYS A 82 -11.60 7.29 7.20
N GLY A 83 -10.78 6.30 7.55
CA GLY A 83 -9.46 6.54 8.15
C GLY A 83 -8.54 7.42 7.28
N LEU A 84 -8.75 7.41 5.96
CA LEU A 84 -8.07 8.31 5.01
C LEU A 84 -8.27 9.80 5.29
N TYR A 85 -9.33 10.18 6.01
CA TYR A 85 -9.67 11.58 6.32
C TYR A 85 -9.10 12.06 7.65
N LEU A 86 -8.46 11.18 8.43
CA LEU A 86 -7.77 11.56 9.65
C LEU A 86 -6.37 12.09 9.32
N ALA A 87 -5.97 13.16 10.02
CA ALA A 87 -4.68 13.79 9.81
C ALA A 87 -4.05 14.20 11.16
N LEU A 88 -2.73 14.18 11.21
CA LEU A 88 -1.95 14.64 12.38
C LEU A 88 -2.28 16.08 12.76
N ILE A 89 -2.51 16.93 11.77
CA ILE A 89 -2.70 18.39 11.94
C ILE A 89 -4.17 18.82 11.92
N ASP A 90 -5.11 17.89 12.12
CA ASP A 90 -6.55 18.18 12.19
C ASP A 90 -6.86 19.26 13.26
N HIS A 91 -7.80 20.19 13.04
CA HIS A 91 -8.09 21.22 14.05
C HIS A 91 -8.83 20.64 15.25
N SER A 92 -9.66 19.61 15.06
CA SER A 92 -10.36 18.93 16.15
C SER A 92 -9.37 18.07 16.96
N PRO A 93 -9.25 18.31 18.28
CA PRO A 93 -8.48 17.45 19.17
C PRO A 93 -8.92 15.98 19.13
N GLU A 94 -10.23 15.75 19.08
CA GLU A 94 -10.83 14.42 19.07
C GLU A 94 -10.44 13.65 17.80
N ARG A 95 -10.42 14.32 16.65
CA ARG A 95 -9.96 13.73 15.39
C ARG A 95 -8.47 13.40 15.42
N ARG A 96 -7.65 14.23 16.06
CA ARG A 96 -6.22 13.91 16.26
C ARG A 96 -6.04 12.68 17.16
N GLU A 97 -6.85 12.53 18.19
CA GLU A 97 -6.82 11.31 19.03
C GLU A 97 -7.19 10.05 18.22
N LEU A 98 -8.20 10.12 17.36
CA LEU A 98 -8.54 9.03 16.44
C LEU A 98 -7.41 8.74 15.46
N PHE A 99 -6.73 9.77 14.95
CA PHE A 99 -5.55 9.62 14.09
C PHE A 99 -4.44 8.84 14.81
N PHE A 100 -4.09 9.24 16.05
CA PHE A 100 -3.04 8.57 16.80
C PHE A 100 -3.42 7.13 17.18
N ARG A 101 -4.67 6.88 17.54
CA ARG A 101 -5.16 5.51 17.76
C ARG A 101 -5.03 4.66 16.50
N LEU A 102 -5.41 5.20 15.34
CA LEU A 102 -5.31 4.51 14.06
C LEU A 102 -3.83 4.23 13.70
N VAL A 103 -2.94 5.19 13.92
CA VAL A 103 -1.49 5.05 13.74
C VAL A 103 -0.95 3.94 14.65
N GLU A 104 -1.25 3.97 15.95
CA GLU A 104 -0.78 2.97 16.92
C GLU A 104 -1.19 1.56 16.50
N GLU A 105 -2.47 1.34 16.18
CA GLU A 105 -2.97 0.04 15.75
C GLU A 105 -2.26 -0.46 14.48
N ASN A 106 -2.03 0.42 13.49
CA ASN A 106 -1.34 0.05 12.25
C ASN A 106 0.16 -0.14 12.44
N LEU A 107 0.79 0.58 13.37
CA LEU A 107 2.19 0.36 13.74
C LEU A 107 2.39 -1.02 14.38
N GLN A 108 1.44 -1.50 15.19
CA GLN A 108 1.52 -2.86 15.74
C GLN A 108 1.47 -3.91 14.62
N TRP A 109 0.66 -3.71 13.59
CA TRP A 109 0.67 -4.55 12.38
C TRP A 109 1.99 -4.43 11.61
N GLY A 110 2.47 -3.22 11.39
CA GLY A 110 3.76 -2.97 10.72
C GLY A 110 4.92 -3.65 11.43
N LYS A 111 4.98 -3.55 12.76
CA LYS A 111 5.98 -4.24 13.59
C LYS A 111 5.85 -5.76 13.48
N ARG A 112 4.62 -6.30 13.53
CA ARG A 112 4.37 -7.74 13.40
C ARG A 112 4.83 -8.27 12.04
N TRP A 113 4.67 -7.48 10.98
CA TRP A 113 4.98 -7.93 9.62
C TRP A 113 6.36 -7.54 9.13
N GLY A 114 7.08 -6.68 9.86
CA GLY A 114 8.37 -6.14 9.44
C GLY A 114 8.25 -5.09 8.34
N ALA A 115 7.22 -4.24 8.37
CA ALA A 115 7.07 -3.13 7.43
C ALA A 115 8.18 -2.10 7.60
N ASP A 116 8.67 -1.56 6.50
CA ASP A 116 9.76 -0.57 6.47
C ASP A 116 9.33 0.79 7.04
N TYR A 117 8.06 1.16 6.84
CA TYR A 117 7.48 2.42 7.31
C TYR A 117 5.94 2.35 7.34
N LEU A 118 5.36 3.35 8.02
CA LEU A 118 3.94 3.69 7.94
C LEU A 118 3.81 5.04 7.24
N LEU A 119 3.16 5.06 6.07
CA LEU A 119 2.83 6.28 5.34
C LEU A 119 1.50 6.83 5.87
N VAL A 120 1.51 8.08 6.32
CA VAL A 120 0.31 8.80 6.79
C VAL A 120 -0.05 9.91 5.81
N HIS A 121 -1.33 10.27 5.81
CA HIS A 121 -1.84 11.22 4.85
C HIS A 121 -1.89 12.66 5.37
N LEU A 122 -1.79 13.61 4.44
CA LEU A 122 -2.03 15.05 4.65
C LEU A 122 -3.14 15.54 3.69
N GLN A 123 -4.35 14.98 3.77
CA GLN A 123 -5.38 15.20 2.73
C GLN A 123 -6.35 16.32 3.06
N ARG A 124 -6.68 16.47 4.35
CA ARG A 124 -7.70 17.42 4.78
C ARG A 124 -7.54 17.74 6.25
N VAL A 125 -7.51 19.03 6.54
CA VAL A 125 -7.64 19.58 7.89
C VAL A 125 -9.05 20.16 7.94
N MET A 126 -9.87 19.70 8.88
CA MET A 126 -11.20 20.26 9.13
C MET A 126 -11.15 21.14 10.37
#